data_AF-A0A948KGH3-F1
#
_entry.id   AF-A0A948KGH3-F1
#
_cell.length_a   1.000
_cell.length_b   1.000
_cell.length_c   1.000
_cell.angle_alpha   90.00
_cell.angle_beta   90.00
_cell.angle_gamma   90.00
#
_symmetry.space_group_name_H-M   'P 1'
#
loop_
_entity.id
_entity.type
_entity.pdbx_description
1 polymer ?
#
loop_
_entity_poly.entity_id
_entity_poly.type
_entity_poly.pdbx_seq_one_letter_code
_entity_poly.pdbx_strand_id
1 'polypeptide(L)' 'VLWAVFHLTEELGFRKSLDALPDADYKHLCGDMNRVYSQLARQWLGYMEHSKGSYPYLFSLALRTNPFNRIASPVVRE' A
#
# COMPACT_ATOMS: atom_id res chain seq x y z
N VAL A 1 6.74 -5.27 -8.39
CA VAL A 1 6.11 -4.87 -7.10
C VAL A 1 6.98 -5.28 -5.92
N LEU A 2 7.18 -6.57 -5.64
CA LEU A 2 7.92 -7.03 -4.46
C LEU A 2 9.30 -6.38 -4.32
N TRP A 3 10.08 -6.30 -5.41
CA TRP A 3 11.39 -5.67 -5.37
C TRP A 3 11.35 -4.19 -4.92
N ALA A 4 10.39 -3.40 -5.42
CA ALA A 4 10.23 -2.02 -5.00
C ALA A 4 9.81 -1.90 -3.52
N VAL A 5 8.97 -2.83 -3.04
CA VAL A 5 8.55 -2.87 -1.63
C VAL A 5 9.73 -3.22 -0.72
N PHE A 6 10.51 -4.24 -1.07
CA PHE A 6 11.67 -4.64 -0.28
C PHE A 6 12.74 -3.55 -0.28
N HIS A 7 13.04 -2.95 -1.43
CA HIS A 7 13.98 -1.85 -1.53
C HIS A 7 13.58 -0.66 -0.64
N LEU A 8 12.31 -0.23 -0.67
CA LEU A 8 11.84 0.84 0.23
C LEU A 8 11.92 0.43 1.69
N THR A 9 11.61 -0.84 2.01
CA THR A 9 11.72 -1.37 3.38
C THR A 9 13.16 -1.35 3.88
N GLU A 10 14.12 -1.71 3.04
CA GLU A 10 15.56 -1.67 3.33
C GLU A 10 16.04 -0.23 3.55
N GLU A 11 15.72 0.68 2.62
CA GLU A 11 16.08 2.11 2.73
C GLU A 11 15.56 2.71 4.05
N LEU A 12 14.31 2.41 4.43
CA LEU A 12 13.75 2.85 5.71
C LEU A 12 14.42 2.16 6.90
N GLY A 13 14.72 0.86 6.80
CA GLY A 13 15.35 0.08 7.86
C GLY A 13 16.80 0.49 8.15
N PHE A 14 17.54 0.99 7.15
CA PHE A 14 18.91 1.49 7.34
C PHE A 14 18.95 2.87 8.03
N ARG A 15 17.84 3.61 8.05
CA ARG A 15 17.77 4.95 8.65
C ARG A 15 17.29 4.86 10.09
N LYS A 16 18.16 5.24 11.04
CA LYS A 16 17.82 5.29 12.48
C LYS A 16 16.80 6.38 12.81
N SER A 17 16.75 7.46 12.03
CA SER A 17 15.77 8.55 12.12
C SER A 17 15.49 9.09 10.72
N LEU A 18 14.28 9.61 10.52
CA LEU A 18 13.86 10.33 9.32
C LEU A 18 13.81 11.86 9.54
N ASP A 19 14.25 12.34 10.70
CA ASP A 19 14.28 13.75 11.05
C ASP A 19 15.51 14.43 10.46
N ALA A 20 15.33 15.64 9.94
CA ALA A 20 16.40 16.51 9.42
C ALA A 20 17.32 15.82 8.39
N LEU A 21 16.77 14.95 7.54
CA LEU A 21 17.51 14.40 6.40
C LEU A 21 17.82 15.51 5.39
N PRO A 22 18.90 15.36 4.59
CA PRO A 22 19.10 16.21 3.43
C PRO A 22 17.90 16.17 2.47
N ASP A 23 17.59 17.29 1.83
CA ASP A 23 16.48 17.36 0.85
C ASP A 23 16.57 16.31 -0.26
N ALA A 24 17.79 15.92 -0.63
CA ALA A 24 18.02 14.87 -1.63
C ALA A 24 17.50 13.51 -1.14
N ASP A 25 17.71 13.17 0.13
CA ASP A 25 17.19 11.94 0.73
C ASP A 25 15.66 11.95 0.81
N TYR A 26 15.05 13.08 1.20
CA TYR A 26 13.59 13.20 1.20
C TYR A 26 13.01 13.01 -0.21
N LYS A 27 13.64 13.59 -1.23
CA LYS A 27 13.23 13.41 -2.63
C LYS A 27 13.37 11.96 -3.09
N HIS A 28 14.46 11.28 -2.72
CA HIS A 28 14.68 9.87 -3.01
C HIS A 28 13.58 8.99 -2.39
N LEU A 29 13.36 9.12 -1.08
CA LEU A 29 12.34 8.36 -0.36
C LEU A 29 10.93 8.62 -0.91
N CYS A 30 10.62 9.88 -1.26
CA CYS A 30 9.35 10.21 -1.89
C CYS A 30 9.19 9.50 -3.26
N GLY A 31 10.24 9.47 -4.07
CA GLY A 31 10.27 8.73 -5.33
C GLY A 31 10.01 7.24 -5.15
N ASP A 32 10.65 6.63 -4.16
CA ASP A 32 10.48 5.21 -3.83
C ASP A 32 9.08 4.90 -3.33
N MET A 33 8.55 5.72 -2.42
CA MET A 33 7.18 5.61 -1.93
C MET A 33 6.18 5.72 -3.07
N ASN A 34 6.30 6.72 -3.95
CA ASN A 34 5.42 6.89 -5.10
C ASN A 34 5.45 5.67 -6.02
N ARG A 35 6.63 5.11 -6.28
CA ARG A 35 6.83 3.90 -7.08
C ARG A 35 6.17 2.67 -6.44
N VAL A 36 6.27 2.52 -5.12
CA VAL A 36 5.65 1.42 -4.35
C VAL A 36 4.13 1.57 -4.34
N TYR A 37 3.60 2.71 -3.93
CA TYR A 37 2.15 2.95 -3.83
C TYR A 37 1.45 2.78 -5.18
N SER A 38 2.04 3.31 -6.27
CA SER A 38 1.47 3.16 -7.62
C SER A 38 1.39 1.71 -8.06
N GLN A 39 2.41 0.90 -7.75
CA GLN A 39 2.43 -0.52 -8.07
C GLN A 39 1.46 -1.32 -7.20
N LEU A 40 1.44 -1.08 -5.89
CA LEU A 40 0.55 -1.77 -4.95
C LEU A 40 -0.92 -1.46 -5.26
N ALA A 41 -1.27 -0.21 -5.57
CA ALA A 41 -2.63 0.16 -5.96
C ALA A 41 -3.10 -0.62 -7.19
N ARG A 42 -2.25 -0.77 -8.22
CA ARG A 42 -2.56 -1.57 -9.41
C ARG A 42 -2.75 -3.05 -9.08
N GLN A 43 -1.87 -3.63 -8.24
CA GLN A 43 -2.02 -5.02 -7.81
C GLN A 43 -3.29 -5.25 -7.00
N TRP A 44 -3.62 -4.32 -6.09
CA TRP A 44 -4.84 -4.38 -5.31
C TRP A 44 -6.09 -4.31 -6.20
N LEU A 45 -6.11 -3.46 -7.22
CA LEU A 45 -7.22 -3.42 -8.19
C LEU A 45 -7.39 -4.76 -8.93
N GLY A 46 -6.29 -5.35 -9.43
CA GLY A 46 -6.34 -6.67 -10.08
C GLY A 46 -6.78 -7.78 -9.13
N TYR A 47 -6.33 -7.75 -7.88
CA TYR A 47 -6.81 -8.64 -6.83
C TYR A 47 -8.31 -8.47 -6.59
N MET A 48 -8.80 -7.25 -6.46
CA MET A 48 -10.22 -6.96 -6.25
C MET A 48 -11.08 -7.43 -7.43
N GLU A 49 -10.63 -7.24 -8.66
CA GLU A 49 -11.30 -7.75 -9.86
C GLU A 49 -11.41 -9.28 -9.84
N HIS A 50 -10.31 -9.97 -9.59
CA HIS A 50 -10.30 -11.43 -9.47
C HIS A 50 -11.19 -11.93 -8.33
N SER A 51 -11.06 -11.34 -7.13
CA SER A 51 -11.87 -11.71 -5.96
C SER A 51 -13.36 -11.46 -6.19
N LYS A 52 -13.75 -10.41 -6.92
CA LYS A 52 -15.15 -10.15 -7.24
C LYS A 52 -15.79 -11.29 -8.02
N GLY A 53 -15.06 -11.89 -8.96
CA GLY A 53 -15.53 -13.00 -9.78
C GLY A 53 -15.42 -14.36 -9.09
N SER A 54 -14.30 -14.62 -8.42
CA SER A 54 -13.98 -15.95 -7.89
C SER A 54 -14.32 -16.14 -6.41
N TYR A 55 -14.36 -15.07 -5.62
CA TYR A 55 -14.53 -15.13 -4.16
C TYR A 55 -15.36 -13.94 -3.61
N PRO A 56 -16.67 -13.86 -3.88
CA PRO A 56 -17.50 -12.70 -3.56
C PRO A 56 -17.50 -12.30 -2.08
N TYR A 57 -17.41 -13.27 -1.16
CA TYR A 57 -17.33 -13.00 0.27
C TYR A 57 -16.02 -12.31 0.67
N LEU A 58 -14.88 -12.73 0.09
CA LEU A 58 -13.58 -12.09 0.33
C LEU A 58 -13.52 -10.71 -0.30
N PHE A 59 -14.07 -10.54 -1.51
CA PHE A 59 -14.22 -9.25 -2.16
C PHE A 59 -15.01 -8.27 -1.28
N SER A 60 -16.16 -8.71 -0.75
CA SER A 60 -17.01 -7.90 0.12
C SER A 60 -16.26 -7.44 1.38
N LEU A 61 -15.50 -8.34 2.01
CA LEU A 61 -14.68 -7.97 3.16
C LEU A 61 -13.57 -6.98 2.79
N ALA A 62 -12.79 -7.27 1.74
CA ALA A 62 -11.68 -6.43 1.28
C ALA A 62 -12.13 -5.03 0.85
N LEU A 63 -13.34 -4.91 0.31
CA LEU A 63 -13.94 -3.61 -0.03
C LEU A 63 -14.30 -2.80 1.23
N ARG A 64 -14.84 -3.45 2.27
CA ARG A 64 -15.18 -2.80 3.54
C ARG A 64 -13.96 -2.42 4.36
N THR A 65 -12.88 -3.20 4.26
CA THR A 65 -11.58 -2.94 4.91
C THR A 65 -10.56 -2.34 3.92
N ASN A 66 -11.02 -1.57 2.93
CA ASN A 66 -10.17 -1.00 1.89
C ASN A 66 -9.05 -0.12 2.50
N PRO A 67 -7.75 -0.39 2.21
CA PRO A 67 -6.62 0.36 2.78
C PRO A 67 -6.59 1.84 2.40
N PHE A 68 -7.33 2.27 1.37
CA PHE A 68 -7.46 3.67 0.96
C PHE A 68 -8.54 4.44 1.72
N ASN A 69 -9.30 3.78 2.60
CA ASN A 69 -10.28 4.42 3.46
C ASN A 69 -9.84 4.33 4.93
N ARG A 70 -9.43 5.47 5.52
CA ARG A 70 -8.92 5.52 6.90
C ARG A 70 -9.97 5.19 7.97
N ILE A 71 -11.25 5.26 7.64
CA ILE A 71 -12.37 4.92 8.53
C ILE A 71 -13.07 3.62 8.11
N ALA A 72 -12.42 2.82 7.27
CA ALA A 72 -12.88 1.50 6.87
C ALA A 72 -13.17 0.61 8.10
N SER A 73 -14.20 -0.22 8.02
CA SER A 73 -14.61 -1.09 9.10
C SER A 73 -15.06 -2.45 8.56
N PRO A 74 -14.65 -3.57 9.20
CA PRO A 74 -15.12 -4.89 8.78
C PRO A 74 -16.61 -5.12 9.10
N VAL A 75 -17.17 -4.36 10.05
CA VAL A 75 -18.53 -4.51 10.59
C VAL A 75 -19.56 -4.06 9.56
N VAL A 76 -20.56 -4.90 9.31
CA VAL A 76 -21.74 -4.55 8.51
C VAL A 76 -22.72 -3.83 9.42
N ARG A 77 -23.13 -2.62 9.05
CA ARG A 77 -24.21 -1.88 9.73
C ARG A 77 -25.48 -2.07 8.90
N GLU A 78 -26.60 -2.32 9.58
CA GLU A 78 -27.94 -2.35 8.98
C GLU A 78 -28.39 -0.96 8.54
#